data_AF-A0A9N7NCZ7-F1
#
_entry.id   AF-A0A9N7NCZ7-F1
#
_cell.length_a   1.000
_cell.length_b   1.000
_cell.length_c   1.000
_cell.angle_alpha   90.00
_cell.angle_beta   90.00
_cell.angle_gamma   90.00
#
_symmetry.space_group_name_H-M   'P 1'
#
loop_
_entity.id
_entity.type
_entity.pdbx_description
1 polymer ?
#
loop_
_entity_poly.entity_id
_entity_poly.type
_entity_poly.pdbx_seq_one_letter_code
_entity_poly.pdbx_strand_id
1 'polypeptide(L)'
;MAGSDEVNANESKRVVPLNTWILISNFKLAYNMLRRPDGTFNRDLNEFLDRKVPANANPVAGIYSFDVIIDRSTGLLNRERTESEKRLDGKYFVKIQDRDWYWRAYLPEGEDRDHPACNVFGPRARPIKSFGFPKSLVVVAELDLLQDWQLGYVDGLRKNGVEVRLLFLEKATIGFYFLPNNEHFCCLMDELNEFLHS
;
A
#
# COMPACT_ATOMS: atom_id res chain seq x y z
N MET A 1 21.86 -16.56 -21.42
CA MET A 1 22.61 -15.50 -20.71
C MET A 1 21.57 -14.59 -20.09
N ALA A 2 21.31 -14.77 -18.80
CA ALA A 2 20.31 -14.00 -18.07
C ALA A 2 20.85 -12.58 -17.86
N GLY A 3 20.28 -11.60 -18.57
CA GLY A 3 20.46 -10.21 -18.21
C GLY A 3 19.88 -10.02 -16.82
N SER A 4 20.65 -9.45 -15.91
CA SER A 4 20.15 -9.08 -14.60
C SER A 4 18.98 -8.11 -14.79
N ASP A 5 17.75 -8.54 -14.46
CA ASP A 5 16.53 -7.71 -14.40
C ASP A 5 16.59 -6.69 -13.23
N GLU A 6 17.78 -6.15 -12.97
CA GLU A 6 18.00 -5.06 -12.05
C GLU A 6 17.55 -3.77 -12.73
N VAL A 7 16.31 -3.37 -12.45
CA VAL A 7 15.82 -2.03 -12.79
C VAL A 7 16.84 -1.00 -12.29
N ASN A 8 17.47 -0.26 -13.20
CA ASN A 8 18.44 0.77 -12.83
C ASN A 8 17.68 2.02 -12.32
N ALA A 9 18.24 2.76 -11.34
CA ALA A 9 17.64 4.01 -10.88
C ALA A 9 17.44 5.05 -12.00
N ASN A 10 18.30 5.02 -13.04
CA ASN A 10 18.12 5.84 -14.23
C ASN A 10 16.98 5.37 -15.14
N GLU A 11 16.70 4.06 -15.18
CA GLU A 11 15.54 3.52 -15.91
C GLU A 11 14.24 3.81 -15.17
N SER A 12 14.25 3.72 -13.84
CA SER A 12 13.09 4.07 -12.99
C SER A 12 12.61 5.50 -13.23
N LYS A 13 13.54 6.43 -13.48
CA LYS A 13 13.23 7.83 -13.81
C LYS A 13 12.58 8.02 -15.18
N ARG A 14 12.78 7.09 -16.12
CA ARG A 14 12.21 7.17 -17.49
C ARG A 14 10.75 6.72 -17.56
N VAL A 15 10.32 5.89 -16.61
CA VAL A 15 8.96 5.34 -16.57
C VAL A 15 7.92 6.38 -16.12
N VAL A 16 8.34 7.30 -15.25
CA VAL A 16 7.43 8.30 -14.68
C VAL A 16 7.55 9.64 -15.42
N PRO A 17 6.45 10.25 -15.89
CA PRO A 17 6.47 11.57 -16.52
C PRO A 17 7.10 12.66 -15.63
N LEU A 18 7.75 13.66 -16.25
CA LEU A 18 8.51 14.69 -15.53
C LEU A 18 7.64 15.55 -14.58
N ASN A 19 6.44 15.91 -15.00
CA ASN A 19 5.47 16.63 -14.16
C ASN A 19 5.10 15.82 -12.89
N THR A 20 4.91 14.52 -13.04
CA THR A 20 4.67 13.60 -11.93
C THR A 20 5.89 13.52 -11.01
N TRP A 21 7.11 13.48 -11.57
CA TRP A 21 8.35 13.58 -10.78
C TRP A 21 8.44 14.86 -9.96
N ILE A 22 8.11 16.01 -10.54
CA ILE A 22 8.13 17.30 -9.83
C ILE A 22 7.11 17.29 -8.68
N LEU A 23 5.88 16.86 -8.94
CA LEU A 23 4.84 16.78 -7.91
C LEU A 23 5.26 15.85 -6.76
N ILE A 24 5.76 14.65 -7.09
CA ILE A 24 6.16 13.68 -6.08
C ILE A 24 7.42 14.14 -5.34
N SER A 25 8.33 14.87 -6.00
CA SER A 25 9.48 15.45 -5.33
C SER A 25 9.06 16.50 -4.29
N ASN A 26 8.08 17.35 -4.63
CA ASN A 26 7.49 18.30 -3.68
C ASN A 26 6.79 17.57 -2.52
N PHE A 27 6.02 16.52 -2.82
CA PHE A 27 5.40 15.70 -1.79
C PHE A 27 6.43 15.03 -0.88
N LYS A 28 7.52 14.49 -1.44
CA LYS A 28 8.59 13.83 -0.69
C LYS A 28 9.34 14.81 0.20
N LEU A 29 9.56 16.05 -0.27
CA LEU A 29 10.14 17.10 0.55
C LEU A 29 9.24 17.45 1.73
N ALA A 30 7.95 17.71 1.48
CA ALA A 30 6.96 17.97 2.53
C ALA A 30 6.88 16.81 3.53
N TYR A 31 6.79 15.57 3.03
CA TYR A 31 6.76 14.35 3.82
C TYR A 31 8.00 14.18 4.69
N ASN A 32 9.19 14.44 4.16
CA ASN A 32 10.44 14.35 4.92
C ASN A 32 10.57 15.46 5.97
N MET A 33 10.04 16.67 5.72
CA MET A 33 10.01 17.73 6.73
C MET A 33 9.04 17.40 7.87
N LEU A 34 7.93 16.75 7.55
CA LEU A 34 6.92 16.33 8.52
C LEU A 34 7.29 15.03 9.25
N ARG A 35 8.32 14.30 8.83
CA ARG A 35 8.67 13.00 9.39
C ARG A 35 10.05 12.99 10.00
N ARG A 36 10.13 12.57 11.27
CA ARG A 36 11.36 12.43 12.03
C ARG A 36 12.14 11.19 11.55
N PRO A 37 13.47 11.09 11.84
CA PRO A 37 14.29 9.95 11.44
C PRO A 37 13.82 8.59 12.00
N ASP A 38 13.09 8.59 13.11
CA ASP A 38 12.50 7.37 13.69
C ASP A 38 11.16 6.97 13.05
N GLY A 39 10.77 7.70 11.99
CA GLY A 39 9.55 7.50 11.23
C GLY A 39 8.31 8.14 11.82
N THR A 40 8.37 8.68 13.04
CA THR A 40 7.23 9.40 13.64
C THR A 40 6.99 10.72 12.93
N PHE A 41 5.75 11.19 12.91
CA PHE A 41 5.45 12.50 12.35
C PHE A 41 5.77 13.58 13.39
N ASN A 42 6.35 14.70 12.94
CA ASN A 42 6.45 15.90 13.74
C ASN A 42 5.04 16.47 13.91
N ARG A 43 4.39 16.03 14.99
CA ARG A 43 2.99 16.32 15.27
C ARG A 43 2.76 17.81 15.21
N ASP A 44 3.50 18.63 15.96
CA ASP A 44 3.35 20.10 16.00
C ASP A 44 3.34 20.76 14.62
N LEU A 45 4.27 20.39 13.74
CA LEU A 45 4.35 20.93 12.38
C LEU A 45 3.18 20.43 11.51
N ASN A 46 2.77 19.18 11.69
CA ASN A 46 1.59 18.62 11.02
C ASN A 46 0.31 19.26 11.55
N GLU A 47 0.17 19.51 12.85
CA GLU A 47 -1.01 20.14 13.47
C GLU A 47 -1.14 21.60 13.08
N PHE A 48 -0.03 22.31 12.85
CA PHE A 48 -0.06 23.67 12.29
C PHE A 48 -0.68 23.70 10.87
N LEU A 49 -0.48 22.65 10.08
CA LEU A 49 -0.97 22.55 8.71
C LEU A 49 -2.34 21.85 8.60
N ASP A 50 -2.77 21.15 9.63
CA ASP A 50 -3.94 20.26 9.64
C ASP A 50 -5.08 20.82 10.49
N ARG A 51 -6.31 20.84 9.95
CA ARG A 51 -7.48 21.38 10.66
C ARG A 51 -8.00 20.37 11.68
N LYS A 52 -7.69 20.58 12.97
CA LYS A 52 -8.01 19.64 14.05
C LYS A 52 -9.49 19.56 14.44
N VAL A 53 -9.90 18.35 14.81
CA VAL A 53 -11.09 18.02 15.63
C VAL A 53 -10.60 17.12 16.77
N PRO A 54 -10.91 17.43 18.05
CA PRO A 54 -10.46 16.62 19.17
C PRO A 54 -11.06 15.20 19.11
N ALA A 55 -10.33 14.22 19.62
CA ALA A 55 -10.84 12.86 19.79
C ALA A 55 -12.09 12.89 20.69
N ASN A 56 -13.12 12.12 20.32
CA ASN A 56 -14.38 12.05 21.05
C ASN A 56 -14.63 10.62 21.49
N ALA A 57 -14.39 10.37 22.78
CA ALA A 57 -14.62 9.07 23.39
C ALA A 57 -16.13 8.77 23.57
N ASN A 58 -17.01 9.78 23.45
CA ASN A 58 -18.46 9.58 23.44
C ASN A 58 -18.92 9.32 22.01
N PRO A 59 -19.48 8.13 21.69
CA PRO A 59 -19.88 7.78 20.34
C PRO A 59 -20.91 8.75 19.78
N VAL A 60 -20.64 9.32 18.60
CA VAL A 60 -21.61 10.12 17.84
C VAL A 60 -21.93 9.34 16.57
N ALA A 61 -23.21 9.01 16.37
CA ALA A 61 -23.66 8.12 15.29
C ALA A 61 -22.90 6.77 15.26
N GLY A 62 -22.50 6.25 16.42
CA GLY A 62 -21.79 4.98 16.54
C GLY A 62 -20.28 5.04 16.32
N ILE A 63 -19.69 6.21 16.07
CA ILE A 63 -18.24 6.39 15.86
C ILE A 63 -17.63 7.08 17.09
N TYR A 64 -16.56 6.50 17.65
CA TYR A 64 -15.73 7.08 18.72
C TYR A 64 -14.25 7.06 18.31
N SER A 65 -13.43 7.91 18.94
CA SER A 65 -11.98 8.00 18.67
C SER A 65 -11.16 8.11 19.96
N PHE A 66 -9.98 7.50 19.95
CA PHE A 66 -9.00 7.53 21.04
C PHE A 66 -7.57 7.53 20.47
N ASP A 67 -6.63 8.11 21.22
CA ASP A 67 -5.21 8.17 20.83
C ASP A 67 -4.44 6.96 21.43
N VAL A 68 -3.58 6.33 20.63
CA VAL A 68 -2.69 5.23 21.05
C VAL A 68 -1.24 5.65 20.80
N ILE A 69 -0.37 5.48 21.81
CA ILE A 69 1.08 5.71 21.68
C ILE A 69 1.73 4.38 21.27
N ILE A 70 2.44 4.37 20.15
CA ILE A 70 3.09 3.17 19.59
C ILE A 70 4.53 3.08 20.11
N ASP A 71 4.87 2.01 20.83
CA ASP A 71 6.23 1.73 21.33
C ASP A 71 7.18 1.29 20.20
N ARG A 72 8.41 1.82 20.22
CA ARG A 72 9.46 1.63 19.20
C ARG A 72 10.03 0.21 19.18
N SER A 73 9.96 -0.54 20.27
CA SER A 73 10.66 -1.82 20.47
C SER A 73 9.92 -3.05 19.91
N THR A 74 8.76 -2.86 19.29
CA THR A 74 7.95 -3.95 18.72
C THR A 74 8.61 -4.58 17.49
N GLY A 75 9.28 -5.71 17.71
CA GLY A 75 9.94 -6.50 16.68
C GLY A 75 8.94 -7.26 15.80
N LEU A 76 8.52 -6.65 14.69
CA LEU A 76 7.57 -7.22 13.72
C LEU A 76 8.25 -7.79 12.48
N LEU A 77 9.21 -8.70 12.62
CA LEU A 77 9.92 -9.23 11.46
C LEU A 77 10.23 -10.72 11.61
N ASN A 78 9.30 -11.57 11.16
CA ASN A 78 9.63 -12.95 10.86
C ASN A 78 8.88 -13.45 9.60
N ARG A 79 9.03 -12.71 8.49
CA ARG A 79 8.66 -13.19 7.15
C ARG A 79 9.79 -12.91 6.17
N GLU A 80 10.08 -13.89 5.31
CA GLU A 80 10.99 -13.70 4.19
C GLU A 80 10.44 -12.61 3.26
N ARG A 81 11.33 -11.77 2.73
CA ARG A 81 10.97 -10.74 1.76
C ARG A 81 10.64 -11.37 0.42
N THR A 82 9.60 -10.86 -0.21
CA THR A 82 9.24 -11.29 -1.57
C THR A 82 10.27 -10.80 -2.58
N GLU A 83 10.22 -11.35 -3.80
CA GLU A 83 11.17 -10.95 -4.85
C GLU A 83 10.93 -9.51 -5.31
N SER A 84 9.67 -9.06 -5.36
CA SER A 84 9.35 -7.65 -5.62
C SER A 84 9.88 -6.72 -4.54
N GLU A 85 9.82 -7.11 -3.26
CA GLU A 85 10.40 -6.35 -2.15
C GLU A 85 11.91 -6.16 -2.34
N LYS A 86 12.64 -7.25 -2.60
CA LYS A 86 14.10 -7.20 -2.82
C LYS A 86 14.48 -6.38 -4.06
N ARG A 87 13.74 -6.56 -5.16
CA ARG A 87 14.04 -5.94 -6.46
C ARG A 87 13.73 -4.46 -6.49
N LEU A 88 12.71 -3.99 -5.77
CA LEU A 88 12.14 -2.64 -5.94
C LEU A 88 12.39 -1.69 -4.75
N ASP A 89 13.00 -2.16 -3.65
CA ASP A 89 13.24 -1.34 -2.46
C ASP A 89 13.97 -0.04 -2.79
N GLY A 90 13.31 1.09 -2.55
CA GLY A 90 13.84 2.43 -2.77
C GLY A 90 14.10 2.82 -4.23
N LYS A 91 13.74 1.98 -5.21
CA LYS A 91 13.88 2.30 -6.65
C LYS A 91 12.81 3.29 -7.12
N TYR A 92 11.62 3.19 -6.56
CA TYR A 92 10.48 4.08 -6.82
C TYR A 92 10.11 4.87 -5.56
N PHE A 93 8.81 5.11 -5.34
CA PHE A 93 8.33 6.04 -4.33
C PHE A 93 8.30 5.48 -2.90
N VAL A 94 8.48 4.17 -2.73
CA VAL A 94 8.35 3.49 -1.44
C VAL A 94 9.61 2.70 -1.09
N LYS A 95 9.88 2.61 0.22
CA LYS A 95 10.92 1.77 0.80
C LYS A 95 10.32 0.75 1.77
N ILE A 96 10.99 -0.38 1.91
CA ILE A 96 10.66 -1.42 2.89
C ILE A 96 10.64 -0.82 4.30
N GLN A 97 11.64 -0.01 4.65
CA GLN A 97 11.71 0.64 5.96
C GLN A 97 10.45 1.46 6.29
N ASP A 98 9.90 2.17 5.28
CA ASP A 98 8.69 2.95 5.46
C ASP A 98 7.49 2.03 5.68
N ARG A 99 7.35 0.98 4.87
CA ARG A 99 6.28 -0.02 5.02
C ARG A 99 6.33 -0.72 6.37
N ASP A 100 7.51 -1.11 6.83
CA ASP A 100 7.70 -1.74 8.14
C ASP A 100 7.29 -0.79 9.28
N TRP A 101 7.55 0.51 9.13
CA TRP A 101 7.06 1.50 10.07
C TRP A 101 5.53 1.58 10.08
N TYR A 102 4.89 1.60 8.91
CA TYR A 102 3.42 1.59 8.82
C TYR A 102 2.82 0.33 9.45
N TRP A 103 3.45 -0.84 9.28
CA TRP A 103 3.01 -2.07 9.95
C TRP A 103 3.09 -1.96 11.46
N ARG A 104 4.18 -1.43 12.03
CA ARG A 104 4.29 -1.18 13.48
C ARG A 104 3.26 -0.19 13.98
N ALA A 105 2.90 0.81 13.18
CA ALA A 105 1.88 1.78 13.55
C ALA A 105 0.45 1.25 13.42
N TYR A 106 0.22 0.28 12.54
CA TYR A 106 -1.10 -0.28 12.28
C TYR A 106 -1.46 -1.44 13.21
N LEU A 107 -0.49 -2.31 13.53
CA LEU A 107 -0.72 -3.52 14.30
C LEU A 107 -0.68 -3.26 15.81
N PRO A 108 -1.54 -3.94 16.61
CA PRO A 108 -1.41 -3.92 18.06
C PRO A 108 -0.04 -4.41 18.54
N GLU A 109 0.34 -4.00 19.74
CA GLU A 109 1.57 -4.48 20.36
C GLU A 109 1.56 -6.01 20.53
N GLY A 110 2.66 -6.66 20.15
CA GLY A 110 2.81 -8.12 20.19
C GLY A 110 2.14 -8.88 19.05
N GLU A 111 1.34 -8.23 18.21
CA GLU A 111 0.72 -8.86 17.02
C GLU A 111 1.68 -8.92 15.84
N ASP A 112 1.48 -9.88 14.95
CA ASP A 112 2.28 -10.05 13.74
C ASP A 112 1.46 -9.78 12.47
N ARG A 113 2.08 -9.96 11.30
CA ARG A 113 1.40 -9.81 10.01
C ARG A 113 0.42 -10.94 9.68
N ASP A 114 0.20 -11.90 10.58
CA ASP A 114 -0.90 -12.88 10.48
C ASP A 114 -2.15 -12.42 11.25
N HIS A 115 -2.17 -11.18 11.75
CA HIS A 115 -3.34 -10.59 12.37
C HIS A 115 -4.54 -10.60 11.39
N PRO A 116 -5.76 -11.01 11.83
CA PRO A 116 -6.92 -11.15 10.94
C PRO A 116 -7.34 -9.88 10.21
N ALA A 117 -6.96 -8.69 10.71
CA ALA A 117 -7.26 -7.41 10.06
C ALA A 117 -6.44 -7.17 8.78
N CYS A 118 -5.29 -7.83 8.61
CA CYS A 118 -4.44 -7.64 7.44
C CYS A 118 -4.10 -8.93 6.68
N ASN A 119 -4.17 -10.09 7.32
CA ASN A 119 -4.02 -11.38 6.63
C ASN A 119 -5.32 -12.18 6.67
N VAL A 120 -6.18 -11.93 5.67
CA VAL A 120 -7.48 -12.61 5.52
C VAL A 120 -7.37 -14.07 5.06
N PHE A 121 -6.15 -14.56 4.82
CA PHE A 121 -5.86 -15.96 4.50
C PHE A 121 -4.94 -16.63 5.52
N GLY A 122 -4.63 -15.92 6.62
CA GLY A 122 -3.74 -16.41 7.66
C GLY A 122 -4.35 -17.51 8.52
N PRO A 123 -3.56 -18.14 9.40
CA PRO A 123 -4.02 -19.22 10.28
C PRO A 123 -5.15 -18.78 11.22
N ARG A 124 -5.25 -17.48 11.51
CA ARG A 124 -6.28 -16.87 12.37
C ARG A 124 -7.48 -16.31 11.58
N ALA A 125 -7.48 -16.45 10.25
CA ALA A 125 -8.50 -15.86 9.40
C ALA A 125 -9.83 -16.64 9.44
N ARG A 126 -10.94 -15.91 9.26
CA ARG A 126 -12.25 -16.53 9.05
C ARG A 126 -12.42 -16.91 7.57
N PRO A 127 -13.12 -18.01 7.25
CA PRO A 127 -13.31 -18.43 5.86
C PRO A 127 -14.00 -17.35 5.02
N ILE A 128 -13.41 -16.94 3.89
CA ILE A 128 -13.99 -15.88 3.04
C ILE A 128 -15.41 -16.23 2.56
N LYS A 129 -15.67 -17.52 2.30
CA LYS A 129 -16.99 -18.02 1.89
C LYS A 129 -18.11 -17.63 2.84
N SER A 130 -17.84 -17.44 4.14
CA SER A 130 -18.89 -17.09 5.11
C SER A 130 -19.41 -15.66 4.95
N PHE A 131 -18.75 -14.82 4.15
CA PHE A 131 -19.09 -13.39 4.02
C PHE A 131 -19.82 -13.01 2.74
N GLY A 132 -20.08 -13.97 1.82
CA GLY A 132 -20.76 -13.66 0.55
C GLY A 132 -19.97 -12.66 -0.31
N PHE A 133 -18.65 -12.84 -0.38
CA PHE A 133 -17.75 -11.88 -1.04
C PHE A 133 -18.11 -11.69 -2.53
N PRO A 134 -18.27 -10.44 -3.01
CA PRO A 134 -18.68 -10.18 -4.38
C PRO A 134 -17.56 -10.46 -5.39
N LYS A 135 -17.92 -10.57 -6.68
CA LYS A 135 -16.91 -10.53 -7.75
C LYS A 135 -16.04 -9.29 -7.58
N SER A 136 -14.74 -9.43 -7.80
CA SER A 136 -13.78 -8.38 -7.47
C SER A 136 -12.82 -8.11 -8.63
N LEU A 137 -12.56 -6.84 -8.90
CA LEU A 137 -11.46 -6.39 -9.74
C LEU A 137 -10.26 -6.08 -8.83
N VAL A 138 -9.12 -6.71 -9.10
CA VAL A 138 -7.84 -6.42 -8.43
C VAL A 138 -6.88 -5.88 -9.47
N VAL A 139 -6.26 -4.74 -9.17
CA VAL A 139 -5.33 -4.05 -10.06
C VAL A 139 -3.94 -4.09 -9.44
N VAL A 140 -2.96 -4.56 -10.19
CA VAL A 140 -1.59 -4.75 -9.74
C VAL A 140 -0.64 -4.01 -10.67
N ALA A 141 0.24 -3.19 -10.09
CA ALA A 141 1.27 -2.47 -10.84
C ALA A 141 2.60 -3.23 -10.76
N GLU A 142 3.25 -3.48 -11.89
CA GLU A 142 4.50 -4.28 -11.96
C GLU A 142 5.66 -3.65 -11.18
N LEU A 143 5.66 -2.32 -11.01
CA LEU A 143 6.71 -1.61 -10.29
C LEU A 143 6.26 -1.20 -8.88
N ASP A 144 5.26 -1.90 -8.34
CA ASP A 144 4.89 -1.87 -6.93
C ASP A 144 5.70 -2.91 -6.14
N LEU A 145 6.28 -2.43 -5.05
CA LEU A 145 7.01 -3.24 -4.08
C LEU A 145 6.13 -4.33 -3.45
N LEU A 146 4.81 -4.12 -3.39
CA LEU A 146 3.82 -5.02 -2.81
C LEU A 146 3.14 -5.95 -3.83
N GLN A 147 3.56 -5.97 -5.11
CA GLN A 147 2.86 -6.73 -6.15
C GLN A 147 2.71 -8.23 -5.82
N ASP A 148 3.73 -8.85 -5.23
CA ASP A 148 3.70 -10.28 -4.89
C ASP A 148 2.61 -10.59 -3.86
N TRP A 149 2.43 -9.69 -2.87
CA TRP A 149 1.37 -9.78 -1.87
C TRP A 149 -0.02 -9.57 -2.51
N GLN A 150 -0.14 -8.63 -3.45
CA GLN A 150 -1.39 -8.38 -4.17
C GLN A 150 -1.79 -9.57 -5.05
N LEU A 151 -0.83 -10.20 -5.74
CA LEU A 151 -1.06 -11.42 -6.51
C LEU A 151 -1.42 -12.61 -5.60
N GLY A 152 -0.74 -12.74 -4.45
CA GLY A 152 -1.13 -13.72 -3.43
C GLY A 152 -2.57 -13.53 -2.92
N TYR A 153 -3.04 -12.28 -2.82
CA TYR A 153 -4.42 -11.98 -2.48
C TYR A 153 -5.41 -12.46 -3.56
N VAL A 154 -5.09 -12.23 -4.84
CA VAL A 154 -5.88 -12.75 -5.97
C VAL A 154 -5.99 -14.28 -5.93
N ASP A 155 -4.86 -14.95 -5.71
CA ASP A 155 -4.83 -16.41 -5.59
C ASP A 155 -5.65 -16.92 -4.42
N GLY A 156 -5.54 -16.25 -3.27
CA GLY A 156 -6.33 -16.55 -2.08
C GLY A 156 -7.84 -16.44 -2.34
N LEU A 157 -8.27 -15.35 -2.98
CA LEU A 157 -9.68 -15.15 -3.35
C LEU A 157 -10.18 -16.24 -4.31
N ARG A 158 -9.43 -16.52 -5.38
CA ARG A 158 -9.76 -17.55 -6.37
C ARG A 158 -9.86 -18.95 -5.74
N LYS A 159 -8.91 -19.32 -4.88
CA LYS A 159 -8.95 -20.58 -4.12
C LYS A 159 -10.19 -20.70 -3.21
N ASN A 160 -10.72 -19.58 -2.76
CA ASN A 160 -11.95 -19.52 -1.97
C ASN A 160 -13.23 -19.43 -2.82
N GLY A 161 -13.13 -19.56 -4.15
CA GLY A 161 -14.27 -19.55 -5.06
C GLY A 161 -14.83 -18.16 -5.35
N VAL A 162 -14.08 -17.10 -5.06
CA VAL A 162 -14.44 -15.74 -5.44
C VAL A 162 -14.06 -15.52 -6.90
N GLU A 163 -14.97 -14.94 -7.68
CA GLU A 163 -14.68 -14.49 -9.04
C GLU A 163 -13.77 -13.26 -8.98
N VAL A 164 -12.56 -13.37 -9.52
CA VAL A 164 -11.58 -12.29 -9.52
C VAL A 164 -11.10 -11.98 -10.92
N ARG A 165 -11.39 -10.75 -11.36
CA ARG A 165 -10.77 -10.12 -12.52
C ARG A 165 -9.46 -9.48 -12.08
N LEU A 166 -8.35 -9.83 -12.73
CA LEU A 166 -7.04 -9.27 -12.44
C LEU A 166 -6.59 -8.41 -13.62
N LEU A 167 -6.35 -7.12 -13.36
CA LEU A 167 -5.67 -6.22 -14.28
C LEU A 167 -4.22 -6.04 -13.80
N PHE A 168 -3.28 -6.64 -14.51
CA PHE A 168 -1.85 -6.45 -14.25
C PHE A 168 -1.29 -5.41 -15.23
N LEU A 169 -0.73 -4.33 -14.69
CA LEU A 169 -0.23 -3.20 -15.48
C LEU A 169 1.30 -3.23 -15.51
N GLU A 170 1.84 -3.72 -16.62
CA GLU A 170 3.27 -3.67 -16.92
C GLU A 170 3.77 -2.24 -16.90
N LYS A 171 4.96 -2.02 -16.33
CA LYS A 171 5.62 -0.72 -16.19
C LYS A 171 4.81 0.35 -15.43
N ALA A 172 3.67 0.02 -14.84
CA ALA A 172 2.99 0.93 -13.94
C ALA A 172 3.73 1.02 -12.60
N THR A 173 3.83 2.22 -12.05
CA THR A 173 4.45 2.47 -10.73
C THR A 173 3.39 2.59 -9.65
N ILE A 174 3.77 2.36 -8.39
CA ILE A 174 2.88 2.60 -7.24
C ILE A 174 2.31 4.03 -7.29
N GLY A 175 0.98 4.14 -7.13
CA GLY A 175 0.28 5.42 -7.17
C GLY A 175 0.03 6.00 -8.57
N PHE A 176 0.24 5.23 -9.65
CA PHE A 176 -0.04 5.68 -11.03
C PHE A 176 -1.45 6.28 -11.22
N TYR A 177 -2.41 5.82 -10.42
CA TYR A 177 -3.81 6.25 -10.48
C TYR A 177 -4.10 7.61 -9.81
N PHE A 178 -3.13 8.23 -9.12
CA PHE A 178 -3.36 9.53 -8.48
C PHE A 178 -3.50 10.69 -9.47
N LEU A 179 -2.91 10.57 -10.66
CA LEU A 179 -2.94 11.64 -11.67
C LEU A 179 -3.44 11.07 -13.01
N PRO A 180 -4.38 11.75 -13.69
CA PRO A 180 -4.94 11.32 -14.97
C PRO A 180 -4.01 11.59 -16.17
N ASN A 181 -2.70 11.62 -15.94
CA ASN A 181 -1.70 12.07 -16.92
C ASN A 181 -0.84 10.94 -17.49
N ASN A 182 -1.32 9.70 -17.42
CA ASN A 182 -0.60 8.52 -17.90
C ASN A 182 -1.57 7.49 -18.48
N GLU A 183 -1.10 6.66 -19.43
CA GLU A 183 -1.92 5.67 -20.12
C GLU A 183 -2.48 4.59 -19.17
N HIS A 184 -1.73 4.24 -18.11
CA HIS A 184 -2.20 3.28 -17.10
C HIS A 184 -3.45 3.77 -16.36
N PHE A 185 -3.57 5.09 -16.12
CA PHE A 185 -4.77 5.68 -15.55
C PHE A 185 -5.97 5.48 -16.48
N CYS A 186 -5.83 5.78 -17.78
CA CYS A 186 -6.92 5.59 -18.73
C CYS A 186 -7.33 4.12 -18.83
N CYS A 187 -6.36 3.21 -18.94
CA CYS A 187 -6.59 1.78 -18.94
C CYS A 187 -7.33 1.30 -17.68
N LEU A 188 -6.95 1.80 -16.50
CA LEU A 188 -7.66 1.52 -15.25
C LEU A 188 -9.11 2.01 -15.30
N MET A 189 -9.36 3.22 -15.80
CA MET A 189 -10.71 3.78 -15.86
C MET A 189 -11.61 3.00 -16.83
N ASP A 190 -11.09 2.59 -17.97
CA ASP A 190 -11.81 1.77 -18.94
C ASP A 190 -12.16 0.40 -18.34
N GLU A 191 -11.19 -0.26 -17.69
CA GLU A 191 -11.42 -1.56 -17.03
C GLU A 191 -12.41 -1.46 -15.88
N LEU A 192 -12.34 -0.40 -15.07
CA LEU A 192 -13.31 -0.16 -14.00
C LEU A 192 -14.72 0.00 -14.55
N ASN A 193 -14.87 0.78 -15.62
CA ASN A 193 -16.16 1.01 -16.27
C ASN A 193 -16.74 -0.30 -16.82
N GLU A 194 -15.93 -1.09 -17.52
CA GLU A 194 -16.36 -2.40 -18.03
C GLU A 194 -16.75 -3.36 -16.89
N PHE A 195 -15.93 -3.43 -15.84
CA PHE A 195 -16.18 -4.31 -14.70
C PHE A 195 -17.49 -3.97 -13.98
N LEU A 196 -17.79 -2.68 -13.78
CA LEU A 196 -19.02 -2.22 -13.13
C LEU A 196 -20.28 -2.51 -13.96
N HIS A 197 -20.15 -2.56 -15.29
CA HIS A 197 -21.27 -2.83 -16.21
C HIS A 197 -21.37 -4.28 -16.69
N SER A 198 -20.47 -5.15 -16.22
CA SER A 198 -20.47 -6.60 -16.48
C SER A 198 -21.37 -7.40 -15.55
#